data_AF-A0A925YKU5-F1
#
_entry.id   AF-A0A925YKU5-F1
#
_cell.length_a   1.000
_cell.length_b   1.000
_cell.length_c   1.000
_cell.angle_alpha   90.00
_cell.angle_beta   90.00
_cell.angle_gamma   90.00
#
_symmetry.space_group_name_H-M   'P 1'
#
loop_
_entity.id
_entity.type
_entity.pdbx_description
1 polymer ?
#
loop_
_entity_poly.entity_id
_entity_poly.type
_entity_poly.pdbx_seq_one_letter_code
_entity_poly.pdbx_strand_id
1 'polypeptide(L)'
;MSIVLELGEIEQDARQAAAAAGMDLSDFMREAVRAKVRENNFATARPFENWTDGDLVSAIKIGYPPGFRQRYRELRKKREEGALTKEEKDELIRCSDRVMHRDTERLPLLFELALRRKTDAPSLIHQLQLRRQVA
;
A
#
# COMPACT_ATOMS: atom_id res chain seq x y z
N MET A 1 5.87 -14.80 15.68
CA MET A 1 5.43 -15.80 14.68
C MET A 1 3.91 -15.67 14.58
N SER A 2 3.34 -14.90 13.64
CA SER A 2 1.87 -14.88 13.46
C SER A 2 1.41 -14.20 12.15
N ILE A 3 2.11 -13.20 11.62
CA ILE A 3 1.57 -12.39 10.50
C ILE A 3 1.53 -13.15 9.15
N VAL A 4 2.40 -14.14 8.93
CA VAL A 4 2.44 -14.90 7.64
C VAL A 4 1.30 -15.92 7.53
N LEU A 5 0.70 -16.34 8.65
CA LEU A 5 -0.39 -17.33 8.64
C LEU A 5 -1.76 -16.69 8.37
N GLU A 6 -2.00 -15.47 8.86
CA GLU A 6 -3.31 -14.82 8.74
C GLU A 6 -3.64 -14.32 7.32
N LEU A 7 -2.62 -14.04 6.49
CA LEU A 7 -2.84 -13.62 5.11
C LEU A 7 -3.34 -14.75 4.19
N GLY A 8 -2.97 -16.00 4.49
CA GLY A 8 -3.39 -17.16 3.67
C GLY A 8 -4.89 -17.46 3.82
N GLU A 9 -5.41 -17.36 5.04
CA GLU A 9 -6.83 -17.57 5.34
C GLU A 9 -7.68 -16.47 4.70
N ILE A 10 -7.27 -15.20 4.84
CA ILE A 10 -7.96 -14.06 4.21
C ILE A 10 -7.96 -14.17 2.68
N GLU A 11 -6.83 -14.57 2.07
CA GLU A 11 -6.75 -14.75 0.61
C GLU A 11 -7.66 -15.89 0.14
N GLN A 12 -7.74 -16.98 0.90
CA GLN A 12 -8.59 -18.12 0.60
C GLN A 12 -10.07 -17.77 0.71
N ASP A 13 -10.45 -17.06 1.77
CA ASP A 13 -11.81 -16.57 1.97
C ASP A 13 -12.22 -15.59 0.87
N ALA A 14 -11.31 -14.68 0.47
CA ALA A 14 -11.53 -13.77 -0.64
C ALA A 14 -11.72 -14.51 -1.97
N ARG A 15 -10.95 -15.59 -2.22
CA ARG A 15 -11.14 -16.44 -3.42
C ARG A 15 -12.48 -17.15 -3.42
N GLN A 16 -12.91 -17.70 -2.29
CA GLN A 16 -14.20 -18.37 -2.18
C GLN A 16 -15.36 -17.38 -2.40
N ALA A 17 -15.27 -16.19 -1.80
CA ALA A 17 -16.27 -15.15 -1.99
C ALA A 17 -16.31 -14.63 -3.45
N ALA A 18 -15.15 -14.48 -4.10
CA ALA A 18 -15.06 -14.12 -5.51
C ALA A 18 -15.72 -15.19 -6.40
N ALA A 19 -15.42 -16.47 -6.16
CA ALA A 19 -16.02 -17.59 -6.90
C ALA A 19 -17.54 -17.67 -6.70
N ALA A 20 -18.03 -17.46 -5.47
CA ALA A 20 -19.46 -17.42 -5.16
C ALA A 20 -20.17 -16.24 -5.85
N ALA A 21 -19.46 -15.12 -6.06
CA ALA A 21 -19.95 -13.97 -6.81
C ALA A 21 -19.78 -14.11 -8.34
N GLY A 22 -19.16 -15.20 -8.83
CA GLY A 22 -18.87 -15.38 -10.25
C GLY A 22 -17.84 -14.38 -10.80
N MET A 23 -16.99 -13.83 -9.94
CA MET A 23 -16.00 -12.81 -10.28
C MET A 23 -14.58 -13.37 -10.18
N ASP A 24 -13.65 -12.79 -10.94
CA ASP A 24 -12.23 -12.96 -10.66
C ASP A 24 -11.86 -12.30 -9.32
N LEU A 25 -10.87 -12.84 -8.62
CA LEU A 25 -10.41 -12.32 -7.33
C LEU A 25 -10.03 -10.83 -7.42
N SER A 26 -9.41 -10.40 -8.52
CA SER A 26 -9.01 -9.01 -8.70
C SER A 26 -10.20 -8.07 -8.76
N ASP A 27 -11.26 -8.48 -9.45
CA ASP A 27 -12.48 -7.68 -9.62
C ASP A 27 -13.30 -7.66 -8.34
N PHE A 28 -13.39 -8.81 -7.66
CA PHE A 28 -14.01 -8.92 -6.35
C PHE A 28 -13.35 -7.99 -5.32
N MET A 29 -12.02 -7.99 -5.24
CA MET A 29 -11.28 -7.10 -4.34
C MET A 29 -11.50 -5.61 -4.67
N ARG A 30 -11.56 -5.25 -5.95
CA ARG A 30 -11.87 -3.87 -6.37
C ARG A 30 -13.27 -3.46 -5.92
N GLU A 31 -14.27 -4.32 -6.09
CA GLU A 31 -15.64 -4.00 -5.70
C GLU A 31 -15.82 -3.98 -4.18
N ALA A 32 -15.17 -4.89 -3.44
CA ALA A 32 -15.16 -4.89 -1.98
C ALA A 32 -14.56 -3.60 -1.42
N VAL A 33 -13.44 -3.12 -1.98
CA VAL A 33 -12.84 -1.83 -1.61
C VAL A 33 -13.80 -0.68 -1.94
N ARG A 34 -14.42 -0.66 -3.12
CA ARG A 34 -15.40 0.38 -3.49
C ARG A 34 -16.62 0.38 -2.59
N ALA A 35 -17.13 -0.79 -2.23
CA ALA A 35 -18.24 -0.95 -1.30
C ALA A 35 -17.87 -0.41 0.08
N LYS A 36 -16.69 -0.75 0.60
CA LYS A 36 -16.23 -0.26 1.89
C LYS A 36 -16.00 1.25 1.92
N VAL A 37 -15.48 1.82 0.83
CA VAL A 37 -15.33 3.27 0.69
C VAL A 37 -16.67 4.00 0.68
N ARG A 38 -17.71 3.43 0.03
CA ARG A 38 -19.08 3.97 0.07
C ARG A 38 -19.70 3.85 1.47
N GLU A 39 -19.55 2.70 2.11
CA GLU A 39 -20.15 2.38 3.41
C GLU A 39 -19.53 3.22 4.55
N ASN A 40 -18.21 3.40 4.54
CA ASN A 40 -17.51 4.15 5.57
C ASN A 40 -17.63 5.67 5.45
N ASN A 41 -18.32 6.18 4.41
CA ASN A 41 -18.66 7.59 4.20
C ASN A 41 -17.66 8.51 4.92
N PHE A 42 -16.42 8.60 4.40
CA PHE A 42 -15.21 9.24 4.98
C PHE A 42 -15.36 10.74 5.38
N ALA A 43 -16.58 11.20 5.64
CA ALA A 43 -17.05 12.57 5.64
C ALA A 43 -17.30 13.18 7.03
N THR A 44 -17.03 12.50 8.15
CA THR A 44 -17.31 13.11 9.48
C THR A 44 -16.06 13.53 10.26
N ALA A 45 -14.87 13.09 9.86
CA ALA A 45 -13.62 13.71 10.25
C ALA A 45 -12.81 13.91 8.98
N ARG A 46 -12.56 15.16 8.57
CA ARG A 46 -11.58 15.47 7.53
C ARG A 46 -10.21 15.52 8.20
N PRO A 47 -9.41 14.45 8.19
CA PRO A 47 -8.16 14.38 8.96
C PRO A 47 -7.14 15.42 8.49
N PHE A 48 -7.39 16.03 7.34
CA PHE A 48 -6.52 16.95 6.63
C PHE A 48 -7.16 18.32 6.40
N GLU A 49 -8.28 18.66 7.06
CA GLU A 49 -9.02 19.92 6.80
C GLU A 49 -8.13 21.17 6.88
N ASN A 50 -7.19 21.18 7.83
CA ASN A 50 -6.25 22.27 8.05
C ASN A 50 -4.94 22.15 7.26
N TRP A 51 -4.76 21.08 6.49
CA TRP A 51 -3.55 20.87 5.69
C TRP A 51 -3.68 21.59 4.35
N THR A 52 -2.57 22.12 3.84
CA THR A 52 -2.50 22.62 2.46
C THR A 52 -2.18 21.50 1.48
N ASP A 53 -2.38 21.76 0.17
CA ASP A 53 -1.88 20.87 -0.88
C ASP A 53 -0.36 20.62 -0.77
N GLY A 54 0.40 21.62 -0.31
CA GLY A 54 1.84 21.50 -0.09
C GLY A 54 2.20 20.55 1.03
N ASP A 55 1.42 20.54 2.11
CA ASP A 55 1.60 19.62 3.25
C ASP A 55 1.32 18.19 2.84
N LEU A 56 0.22 17.98 2.11
CA LEU A 56 -0.14 16.67 1.55
C LEU A 56 0.97 16.15 0.62
N VAL A 57 1.43 16.96 -0.33
CA VAL A 57 2.52 16.59 -1.26
C VAL A 57 3.80 16.27 -0.49
N SER A 58 4.15 17.06 0.52
CA SER A 58 5.35 16.85 1.34
C SER A 58 5.27 15.52 2.10
N ALA A 59 4.15 15.26 2.76
CA ALA A 59 3.92 14.01 3.49
C ALA A 59 3.91 12.78 2.57
N ILE A 60 3.36 12.91 1.36
CA ILE A 60 3.37 11.85 0.33
C ILE A 60 4.79 11.56 -0.16
N LYS A 61 5.62 12.60 -0.28
CA LYS A 61 6.99 12.51 -0.80
C LYS A 61 8.03 12.05 0.22
N ILE A 62 7.72 12.01 1.52
CA ILE A 62 8.62 11.43 2.52
C ILE A 62 8.97 10.00 2.09
N GLY A 63 10.25 9.80 1.81
CA GLY A 63 10.84 8.52 1.39
C GLY A 63 11.44 7.76 2.56
N TYR A 64 12.15 6.67 2.24
CA TYR A 64 12.88 5.89 3.24
C TYR A 64 14.24 6.52 3.58
N PRO A 65 14.82 6.15 4.75
CA PRO A 65 16.18 6.52 5.10
C PRO A 65 17.20 6.15 4.02
N PRO A 66 18.35 6.86 3.96
CA PRO A 66 19.46 6.50 3.08
C PRO A 66 19.84 5.02 3.22
N GLY A 67 20.15 4.37 2.10
CA GLY A 67 20.54 2.95 2.08
C GLY A 67 19.38 1.94 2.19
N PHE A 68 18.21 2.33 2.70
CA PHE A 68 17.07 1.41 2.87
C PHE A 68 16.67 0.74 1.55
N ARG A 69 16.52 1.53 0.48
CA ARG A 69 16.13 1.01 -0.84
C ARG A 69 17.17 0.06 -1.42
N GLN A 70 18.44 0.32 -1.17
CA GLN A 70 19.52 -0.54 -1.64
C GLN A 70 19.49 -1.87 -0.89
N ARG A 71 19.47 -1.83 0.45
CA ARG A 71 19.41 -3.02 1.29
C ARG A 71 18.18 -3.87 0.98
N TYR A 72 17.02 -3.25 0.83
CA TYR A 72 15.80 -3.95 0.48
C TYR A 72 15.89 -4.67 -0.88
N ARG A 73 16.47 -4.03 -1.90
CA ARG A 73 16.70 -4.66 -3.21
C ARG A 73 17.69 -5.81 -3.14
N GLU A 74 18.77 -5.66 -2.37
CA GLU A 74 19.75 -6.73 -2.14
C GLU A 74 19.10 -7.96 -1.49
N LEU A 75 18.29 -7.76 -0.45
CA LEU A 75 17.57 -8.83 0.24
C LEU A 75 16.55 -9.52 -0.68
N ARG A 76 15.83 -8.76 -1.51
CA ARG A 76 14.91 -9.34 -2.50
C ARG A 76 15.64 -10.16 -3.56
N LYS A 77 16.79 -9.68 -4.06
CA LYS A 77 17.62 -10.41 -5.01
C LYS A 77 18.14 -11.72 -4.40
N LYS A 78 18.68 -11.66 -3.17
CA LYS A 78 19.12 -12.87 -2.45
C LYS A 78 17.98 -13.86 -2.23
N ARG A 79 16.74 -13.38 -2.02
CA ARG A 79 15.55 -14.25 -1.93
C ARG A 79 15.31 -14.99 -3.23
N GLU A 80 15.36 -14.28 -4.35
CA GLU A 80 15.15 -14.84 -5.70
C GLU A 80 16.24 -15.85 -6.06
N GLU A 81 17.46 -15.64 -5.57
CA GLU A 81 18.60 -16.56 -5.73
C GLU A 81 18.62 -17.70 -4.71
N GLY A 82 17.68 -17.75 -3.76
CA GLY A 82 17.63 -18.77 -2.70
C GLY A 82 18.77 -18.68 -1.68
N ALA A 83 19.49 -17.56 -1.62
CA ALA A 83 20.71 -17.37 -0.85
C ALA A 83 20.52 -16.57 0.46
N LEU A 84 19.28 -16.35 0.90
CA LEU A 84 18.98 -15.64 2.15
C LEU A 84 19.38 -16.46 3.37
N THR A 85 20.14 -15.86 4.28
CA THR A 85 20.25 -16.41 5.64
C THR A 85 18.97 -16.19 6.44
N LYS A 86 18.86 -16.83 7.60
CA LYS A 86 17.73 -16.65 8.50
C LYS A 86 17.60 -15.20 8.98
N GLU A 87 18.73 -14.59 9.34
CA GLU A 87 18.82 -13.20 9.81
C GLU A 87 18.40 -12.23 8.70
N GLU A 88 18.84 -12.48 7.48
CA GLU A 88 18.49 -11.68 6.31
C GLU A 88 17.01 -11.87 5.92
N LYS A 89 16.44 -13.06 6.13
CA LYS A 89 15.01 -13.30 5.94
C LYS A 89 14.18 -12.47 6.93
N ASP A 90 14.56 -12.47 8.20
CA ASP A 90 13.89 -11.66 9.22
C ASP A 90 14.04 -10.16 8.94
N GLU A 91 15.19 -9.74 8.41
CA GLU A 91 15.40 -8.37 7.94
C GLU A 91 14.49 -8.01 6.76
N LEU A 92 14.37 -8.91 5.77
CA LEU A 92 13.49 -8.69 4.62
C LEU A 92 12.02 -8.57 5.04
N ILE A 93 11.58 -9.35 6.03
CA ILE A 93 10.23 -9.23 6.60
C ILE A 93 10.04 -7.84 7.20
N ARG A 94 10.93 -7.39 8.09
CA ARG A 94 10.85 -6.06 8.71
C ARG A 94 10.88 -4.92 7.68
N CYS A 95 11.70 -5.05 6.64
CA CYS A 95 11.71 -4.08 5.55
C CYS A 95 10.39 -4.07 4.76
N SER A 96 9.81 -5.24 4.50
CA SER A 96 8.53 -5.38 3.80
C SER A 96 7.40 -4.76 4.61
N ASP A 97 7.35 -5.01 5.92
CA ASP A 97 6.37 -4.42 6.83
C ASP A 97 6.47 -2.89 6.83
N ARG A 98 7.69 -2.35 6.89
CA ARG A 98 7.93 -0.91 6.81
C ARG A 98 7.49 -0.32 5.47
N VAL A 99 7.63 -1.08 4.38
CA VAL A 99 7.13 -0.68 3.08
C VAL A 99 5.61 -0.60 3.08
N MET A 100 4.95 -1.67 3.53
CA MET A 100 3.49 -1.76 3.57
C MET A 100 2.86 -0.70 4.48
N HIS A 101 3.46 -0.47 5.65
CA HIS A 101 3.00 0.55 6.58
C HIS A 101 3.05 1.93 5.92
N ARG A 102 4.19 2.26 5.29
CA ARG A 102 4.36 3.54 4.60
C ARG A 102 3.41 3.73 3.44
N ASP A 103 3.19 2.68 2.64
CA ASP A 103 2.22 2.73 1.54
C ASP A 103 0.80 2.92 2.07
N THR A 104 0.44 2.27 3.19
CA THR A 104 -0.86 2.42 3.87
C THR A 104 -1.07 3.84 4.39
N GLU A 105 -0.08 4.44 5.03
CA GLU A 105 -0.14 5.85 5.48
C GLU A 105 -0.29 6.84 4.32
N ARG A 106 0.31 6.53 3.17
CA ARG A 106 0.32 7.42 2.01
C ARG A 106 -0.99 7.41 1.25
N LEU A 107 -1.75 6.30 1.29
CA LEU A 107 -2.99 6.15 0.54
C LEU A 107 -4.04 7.21 0.90
N PRO A 108 -4.40 7.45 2.17
CA PRO A 108 -5.34 8.51 2.55
C PRO A 108 -4.92 9.90 2.08
N LEU A 109 -3.62 10.22 2.16
CA LEU A 109 -3.08 11.51 1.70
C LEU A 109 -3.24 11.69 0.18
N LEU A 110 -3.00 10.62 -0.59
CA LEU A 110 -3.19 10.62 -2.03
C LEU A 110 -4.65 10.80 -2.42
N PHE A 111 -5.57 10.12 -1.72
CA PHE A 111 -7.00 10.26 -1.96
C PHE A 111 -7.48 11.67 -1.62
N GLU A 112 -7.06 12.24 -0.50
CA GLU A 112 -7.39 13.61 -0.12
C GLU A 112 -6.92 14.62 -1.19
N LEU A 113 -5.68 14.48 -1.65
CA LEU A 113 -5.11 15.38 -2.66
C LEU A 113 -5.80 15.21 -4.02
N ALA A 114 -6.18 13.98 -4.38
CA ALA A 114 -6.96 13.68 -5.58
C ALA A 114 -8.36 14.32 -5.52
N LEU A 115 -9.04 14.22 -4.38
CA LEU A 115 -10.34 14.86 -4.15
C LEU A 115 -10.25 16.39 -4.30
N ARG A 116 -9.24 17.03 -3.70
CA ARG A 116 -9.04 18.49 -3.79
C ARG A 116 -8.76 18.95 -5.22
N ARG A 117 -7.95 18.19 -5.95
CA ARG A 117 -7.58 18.50 -7.34
C ARG A 117 -8.60 18.01 -8.36
N LYS A 118 -9.69 17.39 -7.92
CA LYS A 118 -10.75 16.82 -8.78
C LYS A 118 -10.16 15.90 -9.86
N THR A 119 -9.19 15.08 -9.47
CA THR A 119 -8.53 14.10 -10.34
C THR A 119 -8.52 12.74 -9.66
N ASP A 120 -8.16 11.69 -10.39
CA ASP A 120 -8.02 10.36 -9.83
C ASP A 120 -6.60 10.13 -9.25
N ALA A 121 -6.51 9.25 -8.26
CA ALA A 121 -5.23 8.93 -7.61
C ALA A 121 -4.15 8.40 -8.59
N PRO A 122 -4.45 7.53 -9.58
CA PRO A 122 -3.49 7.14 -10.62
C PRO A 122 -2.92 8.32 -11.41
N SER A 123 -3.75 9.22 -11.92
CA SER A 123 -3.32 10.44 -12.61
C SER A 123 -2.40 11.29 -11.74
N LEU A 124 -2.74 11.42 -10.46
CA LEU A 124 -1.97 12.18 -9.48
C LEU A 124 -0.60 11.54 -9.18
N ILE A 125 -0.54 10.21 -9.10
CA ILE A 125 0.71 9.45 -8.96
C ILE A 125 1.64 9.73 -10.14
N HIS A 126 1.11 9.76 -11.37
CA HIS A 126 1.89 10.11 -12.56
C HIS A 126 2.36 11.57 -12.53
N GLN A 127 1.47 12.52 -12.24
CA GLN A 127 1.78 13.96 -12.21
C GLN A 127 2.83 14.31 -11.15
N LEU A 128 2.75 13.69 -9.97
CA LEU A 128 3.70 13.89 -8.88
C LEU A 128 4.97 13.05 -9.03
N GLN A 129 5.11 12.29 -10.13
CA GLN A 129 6.20 11.36 -10.40
C GLN A 129 6.43 10.37 -9.25
N LEU A 130 5.35 9.99 -8.56
CA LEU A 130 5.41 9.09 -7.42
C LEU A 130 5.60 7.68 -7.95
N ARG A 131 6.83 7.18 -7.88
CA ARG A 131 7.10 5.76 -8.11
C ARG A 131 6.83 4.98 -6.83
N ARG A 132 6.48 3.70 -6.97
CA ARG A 132 6.55 2.76 -5.85
C ARG A 132 7.96 2.90 -5.25
N GLN A 133 8.04 3.24 -3.96
CA GLN A 133 9.29 3.72 -3.36
C GLN A 133 10.37 2.63 -3.22
N VAL A 134 10.06 1.38 -3.60
CA VAL A 134 10.93 0.20 -3.51
C VAL A 134 10.79 -0.72 -4.74
N ALA A 135 10.48 -0.16 -5.91
CA ALA A 135 10.55 -0.89 -7.19
C ALA A 135 11.98 -1.41 -7.47
#